data_AF-A0A117L2J1-F1
#
_entry.id   AF-A0A117L2J1-F1
#
_cell.length_a   1.000
_cell.length_b   1.000
_cell.length_c   1.000
_cell.angle_alpha   90.00
_cell.angle_beta   90.00
_cell.angle_gamma   90.00
#
_symmetry.space_group_name_H-M   'P 1'
#
loop_
_entity.id
_entity.type
_entity.pdbx_description
1 polymer ?
#
loop_
_entity_poly.entity_id
_entity_poly.type
_entity_poly.pdbx_seq_one_letter_code
_entity_poly.pdbx_strand_id
1 'polypeptide(L)'
;MIASEIGFGDALIVASAKSILGALFSGRFLSPSFLTGFFGAVSASLVESFLARFDFGYLSLSAMGSFVNNLVQLIVISFLVGSTKTFLLFPLMVILGLVSGTVNAFLASKMGGIVFENYSRFFFAQKKATDGITGDRVRS
;
A
#
# COMPACT_ATOMS: atom_id res chain seq x y z
N MET A 1 -11.80 -3.42 -11.09
CA MET A 1 -10.34 -3.34 -11.27
C MET A 1 -9.91 -1.90 -11.00
N ILE A 2 -9.51 -1.58 -9.75
CA ILE A 2 -9.12 -0.22 -9.31
C ILE A 2 -7.73 -0.25 -8.63
N ALA A 3 -7.19 -1.44 -8.34
CA ALA A 3 -5.92 -1.59 -7.62
C ALA A 3 -4.65 -1.32 -8.48
N SER A 4 -4.79 -1.05 -9.78
CA SER A 4 -3.67 -0.86 -10.72
C SER A 4 -3.53 0.60 -11.21
N GLU A 5 -3.90 1.59 -10.41
CA GLU A 5 -3.66 3.00 -10.77
C GLU A 5 -2.25 3.48 -10.39
N ILE A 6 -1.54 2.76 -9.53
CA ILE A 6 -0.19 3.10 -9.09
C ILE A 6 0.79 2.09 -9.73
N GLY A 7 1.76 2.59 -10.49
CA GLY A 7 2.77 1.74 -11.11
C GLY A 7 3.57 0.97 -10.07
N PHE A 8 4.04 -0.23 -10.43
CA PHE A 8 4.91 -1.06 -9.57
C PHE A 8 6.10 -0.27 -8.98
N GLY A 9 6.69 0.64 -9.77
CA GLY A 9 7.79 1.50 -9.32
C GLY A 9 7.36 2.53 -8.26
N ASP A 10 6.18 3.13 -8.44
CA ASP A 10 5.66 4.14 -7.51
C ASP A 10 5.34 3.52 -6.14
N ALA A 11 4.75 2.32 -6.12
CA ALA A 11 4.48 1.59 -4.89
C ALA A 11 5.76 1.33 -4.09
N LEU A 12 6.83 0.92 -4.77
CA LEU A 12 8.14 0.66 -4.16
C LEU A 12 8.78 1.93 -3.61
N ILE A 13 8.73 3.03 -4.38
CA ILE A 13 9.26 4.33 -3.97
C ILE A 13 8.54 4.82 -2.71
N VAL A 14 7.20 4.76 -2.70
CA VAL A 14 6.38 5.18 -1.56
C VAL A 14 6.68 4.35 -0.32
N ALA A 15 6.74 3.01 -0.45
CA ALA A 15 7.04 2.12 0.66
C ALA A 15 8.44 2.38 1.25
N SER A 16 9.43 2.58 0.38
CA SER A 16 10.82 2.83 0.77
C SER A 16 10.99 4.20 1.43
N ALA A 17 10.47 5.25 0.79
CA ALA A 17 10.55 6.62 1.29
C ALA A 17 9.85 6.76 2.65
N LYS A 18 8.65 6.19 2.80
CA LYS A 18 7.91 6.18 4.07
C LYS A 18 8.73 5.57 5.19
N SER A 19 9.37 4.44 4.93
CA SER A 19 10.15 3.71 5.93
C SER A 19 11.42 4.47 6.33
N ILE A 20 12.13 5.02 5.35
CA ILE A 20 13.35 5.83 5.58
C ILE A 20 13.02 7.10 6.37
N LEU A 21 12.01 7.86 5.93
CA LEU A 21 11.60 9.10 6.59
C LEU A 21 11.09 8.84 8.01
N GLY A 22 10.26 7.81 8.20
CA GLY A 22 9.75 7.44 9.53
C GLY A 22 10.87 7.06 10.51
N ALA A 23 11.90 6.37 10.03
CA ALA A 23 13.04 5.99 10.85
C ALA A 23 13.97 7.17 11.17
N LEU A 24 14.14 8.09 10.22
CA LEU A 24 14.92 9.31 10.43
C LEU A 24 14.25 10.22 11.46
N PHE A 25 12.93 10.45 11.35
CA PHE A 25 12.19 11.27 12.31
C PHE A 25 12.09 10.66 13.71
N SER A 26 12.08 9.32 13.80
CA SER A 26 12.06 8.63 15.09
C SER A 26 13.45 8.44 15.71
N GLY A 27 14.53 8.90 15.05
CA GLY A 27 15.91 8.73 15.52
C GLY A 27 16.37 7.27 15.58
N ARG A 28 15.70 6.37 14.85
CA ARG A 28 15.88 4.91 14.89
C ARG A 28 16.41 4.35 13.58
N PHE A 29 16.99 5.20 12.74
CA PHE A 29 17.61 4.79 11.50
C PHE A 29 18.67 3.69 11.76
N LEU A 30 18.64 2.62 10.96
CA LEU A 30 19.48 1.40 11.13
C LEU A 30 19.27 0.61 12.43
N SER A 31 18.25 0.91 13.23
CA SER A 31 17.87 0.04 14.35
C SER A 31 17.28 -1.30 13.87
N PRO A 32 17.26 -2.34 14.72
CA PRO A 32 16.55 -3.60 14.40
C PRO A 32 15.10 -3.37 13.98
N SER A 33 14.39 -2.45 14.64
CA SER A 33 13.01 -2.09 14.29
C SER A 33 12.88 -1.43 12.92
N PHE A 34 13.87 -0.64 12.50
CA PHE A 34 13.91 -0.09 11.14
C PHE A 34 14.12 -1.19 10.11
N LEU A 35 15.09 -2.07 10.32
CA LEU A 35 15.42 -3.14 9.37
C LEU A 35 14.23 -4.08 9.15
N THR A 36 13.60 -4.54 10.23
CA THR A 36 12.43 -5.41 10.13
C THR A 36 11.27 -4.70 9.43
N GLY A 37 10.99 -3.45 9.80
CA GLY A 37 9.94 -2.64 9.17
C GLY A 37 10.18 -2.37 7.69
N PHE A 38 11.40 -1.98 7.31
CA PHE A 38 11.79 -1.66 5.94
C PHE A 38 11.68 -2.88 5.03
N PHE A 39 12.37 -3.97 5.36
CA PHE A 39 12.37 -5.18 4.52
C PHE A 39 10.99 -5.83 4.48
N GLY A 40 10.25 -5.82 5.59
CA GLY A 40 8.87 -6.29 5.62
C GLY A 40 7.96 -5.50 4.69
N ALA A 41 7.98 -4.16 4.78
CA ALA A 41 7.13 -3.30 3.96
C ALA A 41 7.47 -3.37 2.47
N VAL A 42 8.76 -3.38 2.12
CA VAL A 42 9.22 -3.51 0.73
C VAL A 42 8.77 -4.85 0.14
N SER A 43 8.99 -5.95 0.85
CA SER A 43 8.62 -7.29 0.38
C SER A 43 7.10 -7.44 0.21
N ALA A 44 6.32 -6.92 1.16
CA ALA A 44 4.87 -6.91 1.07
C ALA A 44 4.38 -6.12 -0.14
N SER A 45 4.91 -4.90 -0.34
CA SER A 45 4.55 -4.05 -1.48
C SER A 45 4.88 -4.71 -2.82
N LEU A 46 6.02 -5.42 -2.91
CA LEU A 46 6.39 -6.19 -4.10
C LEU A 46 5.37 -7.30 -4.40
N VAL A 47 4.99 -8.07 -3.39
CA VAL A 47 4.02 -9.16 -3.54
C VAL A 47 2.63 -8.62 -3.86
N GLU A 48 2.15 -7.59 -3.15
CA GLU A 48 0.86 -6.95 -3.43
C GLU A 48 0.80 -6.38 -4.84
N SER A 49 1.86 -5.67 -5.28
CA SER A 49 1.93 -5.08 -6.62
C SER A 49 1.99 -6.15 -7.72
N PHE A 50 2.65 -7.28 -7.45
CA PHE A 50 2.64 -8.42 -8.36
C PHE A 50 1.26 -9.08 -8.41
N LEU A 51 0.65 -9.34 -7.25
CA LEU A 51 -0.65 -9.98 -7.16
C LEU A 51 -1.77 -9.10 -7.71
N ALA A 52 -1.66 -7.77 -7.63
CA ALA A 52 -2.63 -6.83 -8.18
C ALA A 52 -2.76 -6.91 -9.72
N ARG A 53 -1.84 -7.59 -10.40
CA ARG A 53 -1.93 -7.90 -11.84
C ARG A 53 -2.89 -9.06 -12.14
N PHE A 54 -3.27 -9.81 -11.11
CA PHE A 54 -4.29 -10.85 -11.17
C PHE A 54 -5.55 -10.30 -10.48
N ASP A 55 -6.74 -10.79 -10.83
CA ASP A 55 -8.05 -10.27 -10.36
C ASP A 55 -8.36 -10.48 -8.86
N PHE A 56 -7.35 -10.37 -7.99
CA PHE A 56 -7.50 -10.38 -6.55
C PHE A 56 -8.19 -9.10 -6.05
N GLY A 57 -9.10 -9.27 -5.09
CA GLY A 57 -9.73 -8.17 -4.38
C GLY A 57 -8.80 -7.53 -3.34
N TYR A 58 -9.19 -6.35 -2.84
CA TYR A 58 -8.44 -5.62 -1.81
C TYR A 58 -8.17 -6.45 -0.55
N LEU A 59 -9.12 -7.28 -0.13
CA LEU A 59 -8.98 -8.12 1.06
C LEU A 59 -7.88 -9.16 0.92
N SER A 60 -7.86 -9.88 -0.21
CA SER A 60 -6.84 -10.91 -0.46
C SER A 60 -5.47 -10.32 -0.70
N LEU A 61 -5.39 -9.18 -1.42
CA LEU A 61 -4.14 -8.45 -1.61
C LEU A 61 -3.56 -8.03 -0.25
N SER A 62 -4.37 -7.37 0.58
CA SER A 62 -3.87 -6.87 1.86
C SER A 62 -3.59 -7.98 2.88
N ALA A 63 -4.36 -9.06 2.89
CA ALA A 63 -4.06 -10.23 3.72
C ALA A 63 -2.71 -10.86 3.33
N MET A 64 -2.42 -10.99 2.03
CA MET A 64 -1.12 -11.47 1.55
C MET A 64 0.01 -10.50 1.87
N GLY A 65 -0.19 -9.19 1.70
CA GLY A 65 0.79 -8.18 2.09
C GLY A 65 1.12 -8.24 3.57
N SER A 66 0.10 -8.29 4.44
CA SER A 66 0.29 -8.42 5.89
C SER A 66 1.00 -9.71 6.28
N PHE A 67 0.68 -10.83 5.63
CA PHE A 67 1.36 -12.11 5.84
C PHE A 67 2.85 -12.02 5.48
N VAL A 68 3.17 -11.52 4.27
CA VAL A 68 4.55 -11.38 3.78
C VAL A 68 5.35 -10.40 4.65
N ASN A 69 4.74 -9.26 5.03
CA ASN A 69 5.37 -8.29 5.92
C ASN A 69 5.82 -8.93 7.23
N ASN A 70 4.93 -9.68 7.88
CA ASN A 70 5.21 -10.32 9.16
C ASN A 70 6.22 -11.45 9.04
N LEU A 71 6.13 -12.25 7.97
CA LEU A 71 7.10 -13.32 7.69
C LEU A 71 8.51 -12.76 7.51
N VAL A 72 8.66 -11.71 6.70
CA VAL A 72 9.97 -11.08 6.45
C VAL A 72 10.50 -10.38 7.70
N GLN A 73 9.65 -9.71 8.49
CA GLN A 73 10.05 -9.16 9.79
C GLN A 73 10.64 -10.24 10.70
N LEU A 74 10.01 -11.41 10.76
CA LEU A 74 10.51 -12.55 11.54
C LEU A 74 11.82 -13.09 11.00
N ILE A 75 11.95 -13.24 9.68
CA ILE A 75 13.21 -13.68 9.07
C ILE A 75 14.33 -12.71 9.46
N VAL A 76 14.12 -11.40 9.27
CA VAL A 76 15.12 -10.36 9.57
C VAL A 76 15.49 -10.34 11.05
N ILE A 77 14.51 -10.37 11.97
CA ILE A 77 14.83 -10.34 13.41
C ILE A 77 15.51 -11.64 13.86
N SER A 78 15.18 -12.79 13.25
CA SER A 78 15.84 -14.07 13.56
C SER A 78 17.31 -14.04 13.18
N PHE A 79 17.64 -13.43 12.04
CA PHE A 79 19.03 -13.21 11.63
C PHE A 79 19.76 -12.24 12.57
N LEU A 80 19.12 -11.13 12.96
CA LEU A 80 19.74 -10.12 13.84
C LEU A 80 19.98 -10.64 15.26
N VAL A 81 19.07 -11.47 15.79
CA VAL A 81 19.16 -12.05 17.14
C VAL A 81 19.99 -13.34 17.15
N GLY A 82 20.19 -13.98 15.99
CA GLY A 82 20.86 -15.27 15.89
C GLY A 82 20.05 -16.43 16.50
N SER A 83 18.72 -16.30 16.52
CA SER A 83 17.83 -17.31 17.12
C SER A 83 16.56 -17.48 16.31
N THR A 84 16.14 -18.73 16.13
CA THR A 84 14.87 -19.08 15.48
C THR A 84 13.67 -19.03 16.43
N LYS A 85 13.89 -18.80 17.73
CA LYS A 85 12.81 -18.73 18.75
C LYS A 85 11.83 -17.58 18.51
N THR A 86 12.26 -16.56 17.78
CA THR A 86 11.43 -15.47 17.24
C THR A 86 10.22 -15.98 16.44
N PHE A 87 10.33 -17.11 15.73
CA PHE A 87 9.22 -17.71 14.98
C PHE A 87 8.07 -18.20 15.87
N LEU A 88 8.28 -18.36 17.18
CA LEU A 88 7.19 -18.65 18.13
C LEU A 88 6.14 -17.51 18.16
N LEU A 89 6.52 -16.30 17.74
CA LEU A 89 5.60 -15.17 17.61
C LEU A 89 4.77 -15.22 16.33
N PHE A 90 5.11 -16.07 15.37
CA PHE A 90 4.48 -16.07 14.05
C PHE A 90 2.95 -16.28 14.09
N PRO A 91 2.39 -17.21 14.88
CA PRO A 91 0.94 -17.38 14.96
C PRO A 91 0.23 -16.11 15.42
N LEU A 92 0.80 -15.44 16.45
CA LEU A 92 0.27 -14.18 16.96
C LEU A 92 0.38 -13.07 15.90
N MET A 93 1.52 -12.97 15.22
CA MET A 93 1.71 -11.98 14.17
C MET A 93 0.75 -12.20 13.00
N VAL A 94 0.47 -13.43 12.59
CA VAL A 94 -0.52 -13.70 11.52
C VAL A 94 -1.92 -13.22 11.93
N ILE A 95 -2.36 -13.47 13.17
CA ILE A 95 -3.66 -13.00 13.66
C ILE A 95 -3.73 -11.47 13.63
N LEU A 96 -2.72 -10.79 14.19
CA LEU A 96 -2.65 -9.32 14.17
C LEU A 96 -2.54 -8.77 12.74
N GLY A 97 -1.80 -9.47 11.88
CA GLY A 97 -1.63 -9.17 10.47
C GLY A 97 -2.95 -9.24 9.71
N LEU A 98 -3.80 -10.24 9.97
CA LEU A 98 -5.12 -10.35 9.35
C LEU A 98 -6.05 -9.20 9.77
N VAL A 99 -6.01 -8.80 11.05
CA VAL A 99 -6.76 -7.63 11.53
C VAL A 99 -6.29 -6.37 10.79
N SER A 100 -4.98 -6.14 10.74
CA SER A 100 -4.39 -5.01 10.01
C SER A 100 -4.72 -5.06 8.51
N GLY A 101 -4.63 -6.22 7.88
CA GLY A 101 -4.91 -6.41 6.46
C GLY A 101 -6.37 -6.14 6.13
N THR A 102 -7.29 -6.52 7.02
CA THR A 102 -8.72 -6.22 6.86
C THR A 102 -8.98 -4.71 6.93
N VAL A 103 -8.37 -4.02 7.89
CA VAL A 103 -8.46 -2.55 8.01
C VAL A 103 -7.88 -1.86 6.77
N ASN A 104 -6.70 -2.30 6.31
CA ASN A 104 -6.05 -1.77 5.12
C ASN A 104 -6.91 -1.99 3.86
N ALA A 105 -7.49 -3.18 3.69
CA ALA A 105 -8.39 -3.49 2.58
C ALA A 105 -9.64 -2.62 2.58
N PHE A 106 -10.25 -2.39 3.76
CA PHE A 106 -11.39 -1.49 3.90
C PHE A 106 -11.05 -0.05 3.51
N LEU A 107 -9.91 0.45 4.00
CA LEU A 107 -9.43 1.80 3.66
C LEU A 107 -9.13 1.93 2.17
N ALA A 108 -8.45 0.94 1.57
CA ALA A 108 -8.14 0.93 0.15
C ALA A 108 -9.41 0.91 -0.73
N SER A 109 -10.40 0.09 -0.36
CA SER A 109 -11.70 0.03 -1.06
C SER A 109 -12.42 1.39 -1.02
N LYS A 110 -12.47 2.02 0.16
CA LYS A 110 -13.11 3.33 0.33
C LYS A 110 -12.36 4.44 -0.42
N MET A 111 -11.03 4.45 -0.35
CA MET A 111 -10.20 5.45 -1.04
C MET A 111 -10.25 5.29 -2.56
N GLY A 112 -10.22 4.06 -3.09
CA GLY A 112 -10.37 3.82 -4.53
C GLY A 112 -11.69 4.38 -5.07
N GLY A 113 -12.79 4.24 -4.32
CA GLY A 113 -14.06 4.86 -4.65
C GLY A 113 -14.01 6.40 -4.64
N ILE A 114 -13.39 7.00 -3.62
CA ILE A 114 -13.26 8.46 -3.50
C ILE A 114 -12.40 9.05 -4.62
N VAL A 115 -11.28 8.41 -4.96
CA VAL A 115 -10.37 8.87 -6.01
C VAL A 115 -11.09 8.85 -7.37
N PHE A 116 -11.78 7.75 -7.69
CA PHE A 116 -12.56 7.65 -8.93
C PHE A 116 -13.68 8.70 -9.00
N GLU A 117 -14.41 8.91 -7.90
CA GLU A 117 -15.47 9.92 -7.85
C GLU A 117 -14.92 11.34 -8.08
N ASN A 118 -13.81 11.70 -7.44
CA ASN A 118 -13.17 13.01 -7.64
C ASN A 118 -12.65 13.20 -9.07
N TYR A 119 -11.99 12.18 -9.64
CA TYR A 119 -11.52 12.24 -11.01
C TYR A 119 -12.67 12.44 -12.00
N SER A 120 -13.74 11.64 -11.87
CA SER A 120 -14.91 11.76 -12.75
C SER A 120 -15.53 13.17 -12.69
N ARG A 121 -15.73 13.73 -11.48
CA ARG A 121 -16.24 15.09 -11.31
C ARG A 121 -15.35 16.15 -11.97
N PHE A 122 -14.03 16.03 -11.85
CA PHE A 122 -13.08 16.96 -12.48
C PHE A 122 -13.20 16.96 -14.01
N PHE A 123 -13.24 15.77 -14.63
CA PHE A 123 -13.38 15.65 -16.09
C PHE A 123 -14.75 16.14 -16.59
N PHE A 124 -15.84 15.83 -15.90
CA PHE A 124 -17.17 16.31 -16.28
C PHE A 124 -17.32 17.83 -16.08
N ALA A 125 -16.68 18.42 -15.07
CA ALA A 125 -16.63 19.86 -14.87
C ALA A 125 -15.89 20.58 -16.02
N GLN A 126 -14.76 20.03 -16.47
CA GLN A 126 -14.01 20.51 -17.63
C GLN A 126 -14.86 20.45 -18.91
N LYS A 127 -15.47 19.29 -19.19
CA LYS A 127 -16.32 19.12 -20.39
C LYS A 127 -17.46 20.15 -20.42
N LYS A 128 -18.13 20.37 -19.30
CA LYS A 128 -19.22 21.35 -19.19
C LYS A 128 -18.73 22.80 -19.41
N ALA A 129 -17.52 23.14 -18.97
CA ALA A 129 -16.92 24.45 -19.21
C ALA A 129 -16.54 24.65 -20.70
N THR A 130 -15.99 23.63 -21.35
CA THR A 130 -15.64 23.67 -22.78
C THR A 130 -16.88 23.75 -23.69
N ASP A 131 -17.94 23.01 -23.34
CA ASP A 131 -19.21 23.03 -24.09
C ASP A 131 -19.93 24.39 -23.95
N GLY A 132 -19.84 25.03 -22.77
CA GLY A 132 -20.37 26.38 -22.53
C GLY A 132 -19.67 27.47 -23.36
N ILE A 133 -18.34 27.41 -23.49
CA ILE A 133 -17.57 28.36 -24.32
C ILE A 133 -17.87 28.15 -25.82
N THR A 134 -18.13 26.92 -26.25
CA THR A 134 -18.43 26.60 -27.65
C THR A 134 -19.86 27.00 -28.02
N GLY A 135 -20.83 26.81 -27.12
CA GLY A 135 -22.22 27.22 -27.34
C GLY A 135 -22.42 28.73 -27.46
N ASP A 136 -21.59 29.52 -26.79
CA ASP A 136 -21.64 30.99 -26.84
C ASP A 136 -21.05 31.56 -28.14
N ARG A 137 -20.04 30.88 -28.71
CA ARG A 137 -19.43 31.24 -30.01
C ARG A 137 -20.26 30.85 -31.23
N VAL A 138 -21.22 29.94 -31.09
CA VAL A 138 -22.14 29.53 -32.19
C VAL A 138 -23.42 30.38 -32.20
N ARG A 139 -23.68 31.13 -31.12
CA ARG A 139 -24.84 32.02 -30.97
C ARG A 139 -24.54 33.51 -31.16
N SER A 140 -23.29 33.86 -31.48
CA SER A 140 -22.84 35.21 -31.88
C SER A 140 -22.67 35.30 -33.39
#